data_AF-S4P4L6-F1
#
_entry.id   AF-S4P4L6-F1
#
_cell.length_a   1.000
_cell.length_b   1.000
_cell.length_c   1.000
_cell.angle_alpha   90.00
_cell.angle_beta   90.00
_cell.angle_gamma   90.00
#
_symmetry.space_group_name_H-M   'P 1'
#
loop_
_entity.id
_entity.type
_entity.pdbx_description
1 polymer ?
#
loop_
_entity_poly.entity_id
_entity_poly.type
_entity_poly.pdbx_seq_one_letter_code
_entity_poly.pdbx_strand_id
1 'polypeptide(L)'
;MEMQPDATECCTRMCRVIRAIQEYINECDRRFTSERQILPIYRSGRGRQCTIIVRFNFQTGQRQIDDIEIFSHSNETLHSLRAAVQRRLKSMTEGNSNSKATEMYVNKLELYVNGELLDTSHDRKILSQIPLRDKTVIVAKVYDGPVCGSGGCGSSNESSSDSSTSSPSSP
;
A
#
# COMPACT_ATOMS: atom_id res chain seq x y z
N MET A 1 -52.34 27.80 17.92
CA MET A 1 -50.95 28.11 18.30
C MET A 1 -50.20 26.80 18.20
N GLU A 2 -49.54 26.55 17.05
CA GLU A 2 -48.80 25.29 16.87
C GLU A 2 -47.61 25.28 17.82
N MET A 3 -47.58 24.27 18.69
CA MET A 3 -46.53 24.08 19.68
C MET A 3 -45.30 23.58 18.95
N GLN A 4 -44.31 24.46 18.79
CA GLN A 4 -43.05 24.12 18.12
C GLN A 4 -42.36 23.00 18.93
N PRO A 5 -41.97 21.87 18.31
CA PRO A 5 -41.36 20.77 19.04
C PRO A 5 -40.06 21.24 19.70
N ASP A 6 -39.91 20.90 20.98
CA ASP A 6 -38.75 21.27 21.79
C ASP A 6 -37.48 20.74 21.11
N ALA A 7 -36.59 21.65 20.69
CA ALA A 7 -35.40 21.32 19.89
C ALA A 7 -34.52 20.25 20.58
N THR A 8 -34.58 20.20 21.90
CA THR A 8 -33.92 19.20 22.75
C THR A 8 -34.43 17.78 22.47
N GLU A 9 -35.74 17.63 22.24
CA GLU A 9 -36.36 16.35 21.92
C GLU A 9 -35.94 15.87 20.52
N CYS A 10 -35.91 16.78 19.54
CA CYS A 10 -35.43 16.48 18.19
C CYS A 10 -33.96 16.03 18.19
N CYS A 11 -33.07 16.74 18.90
CA CYS A 11 -31.67 16.36 19.06
C CYS A 11 -31.53 14.98 19.73
N THR A 12 -32.31 14.72 20.79
CA THR A 12 -32.29 13.43 21.49
C THR A 12 -32.71 12.29 20.56
N ARG A 13 -33.74 12.52 19.73
CA ARG A 13 -34.21 11.56 18.74
C ARG A 13 -33.15 11.30 17.66
N MET A 14 -32.49 12.34 17.14
CA MET A 14 -31.40 12.20 16.17
C MET A 14 -30.21 11.43 16.77
N CYS A 15 -29.80 11.71 18.00
CA CYS A 15 -28.73 10.98 18.68
C CYS A 15 -29.04 9.48 18.84
N ARG A 16 -30.30 9.13 19.14
CA ARG A 16 -30.74 7.72 19.21
C ARG A 16 -30.67 7.02 17.86
N VAL A 17 -31.09 7.70 16.78
CA VAL A 17 -30.99 7.17 15.42
C VAL A 17 -29.53 6.96 15.01
N ILE A 18 -28.66 7.94 15.26
CA ILE A 18 -27.22 7.84 14.95
C ILE A 18 -26.57 6.68 15.73
N ARG A 19 -26.90 6.52 17.02
CA ARG A 19 -26.43 5.38 17.82
C ARG A 19 -26.88 4.04 17.26
N ALA A 20 -28.16 3.92 16.90
CA ALA A 20 -28.69 2.69 16.31
C ALA A 20 -27.99 2.34 14.98
N ILE A 21 -27.72 3.34 14.13
CA ILE A 21 -26.95 3.17 12.90
C ILE A 21 -25.51 2.73 13.22
N GLN A 22 -24.86 3.37 14.20
CA GLN A 22 -23.51 3.02 14.62
C GLN A 22 -23.41 1.59 15.14
N GLU A 23 -24.33 1.15 15.99
CA GLU A 23 -24.39 -0.22 16.51
C GLU A 23 -24.64 -1.24 15.39
N TYR A 24 -25.54 -0.91 14.46
CA TYR A 24 -25.79 -1.74 13.28
C TYR A 24 -24.53 -1.89 12.41
N ILE A 25 -23.80 -0.78 12.15
CA ILE A 25 -22.54 -0.82 11.42
C ILE A 25 -21.53 -1.71 12.15
N ASN A 26 -21.34 -1.51 13.46
CA ASN A 26 -20.40 -2.29 14.25
C ASN A 26 -20.72 -3.79 14.26
N GLU A 27 -22.00 -4.16 14.38
CA GLU A 27 -22.42 -5.57 14.34
C GLU A 27 -22.21 -6.19 12.95
N CYS A 28 -22.50 -5.43 11.88
CA CYS A 28 -22.17 -5.85 10.53
C CYS A 28 -20.66 -6.01 10.32
N ASP A 29 -19.85 -5.09 10.84
CA ASP A 29 -18.39 -5.10 10.69
C ASP A 29 -17.77 -6.30 11.42
N ARG A 30 -18.30 -6.66 12.60
CA ARG A 30 -17.89 -7.87 13.31
C ARG A 30 -18.22 -9.15 12.54
N ARG A 31 -19.37 -9.20 11.86
CA ARG A 31 -19.84 -10.40 11.14
C ARG A 31 -19.23 -10.57 9.75
N PHE A 32 -18.86 -9.47 9.07
CA PHE A 32 -18.44 -9.46 7.66
C PHE A 32 -17.14 -8.67 7.44
N THR A 33 -16.14 -8.94 8.27
CA THR A 33 -14.87 -8.17 8.35
C THR A 33 -14.09 -8.16 7.03
N SER A 34 -14.17 -9.23 6.25
CA SER A 34 -13.52 -9.38 4.95
C SER A 34 -14.34 -8.77 3.79
N GLU A 35 -15.66 -8.93 3.79
CA GLU A 35 -16.54 -8.48 2.70
C GLU A 35 -16.76 -6.96 2.69
N ARG A 36 -16.63 -6.28 3.84
CA ARG A 36 -16.69 -4.80 3.91
C ARG A 36 -15.38 -4.08 3.52
N GLN A 37 -14.25 -4.77 3.37
CA GLN A 37 -13.04 -4.17 2.78
C GLN A 37 -13.31 -3.70 1.35
N ILE A 38 -14.21 -4.42 0.66
CA ILE A 38 -14.81 -3.98 -0.57
C ILE A 38 -16.01 -3.16 -0.14
N LEU A 39 -15.86 -1.83 -0.07
CA LEU A 39 -17.05 -0.97 0.06
C LEU A 39 -18.05 -1.43 -1.04
N PRO A 40 -19.36 -1.44 -0.78
CA PRO A 40 -20.36 -1.59 -1.82
C PRO A 40 -20.37 -0.32 -2.70
N ILE A 41 -19.25 -0.06 -3.39
CA ILE A 41 -19.00 1.12 -4.22
C ILE A 41 -19.82 1.05 -5.51
N TYR A 42 -20.54 -0.05 -5.76
CA TYR A 42 -21.66 -0.10 -6.70
C TYR A 42 -22.76 0.94 -6.37
N ARG A 43 -22.79 1.46 -5.12
CA ARG A 43 -23.65 2.59 -4.72
C ARG A 43 -22.99 3.97 -4.83
N SER A 44 -21.70 4.06 -5.18
CA SER A 44 -21.13 5.37 -5.53
C SER A 44 -21.74 5.82 -6.86
N GLY A 45 -22.34 7.01 -6.86
CA GLY A 45 -23.07 7.51 -8.03
C GLY A 45 -22.23 7.67 -9.30
N ARG A 46 -20.89 7.60 -9.20
CA ARG A 46 -19.91 7.61 -10.32
C ARG A 46 -18.64 6.85 -9.93
N GLY A 47 -18.02 6.16 -10.88
CA GLY A 47 -16.74 5.44 -10.71
C GLY A 47 -16.84 3.94 -11.00
N ARG A 48 -15.70 3.24 -10.95
CA ARG A 48 -15.59 1.78 -11.18
C ARG A 48 -14.65 1.17 -10.16
N GLN A 49 -14.99 -0.02 -9.68
CA GLN A 49 -14.06 -0.86 -8.93
C GLN A 49 -12.92 -1.31 -9.84
N CYS A 50 -11.72 -1.40 -9.29
CA CYS A 50 -10.57 -1.96 -9.96
C CYS A 50 -9.74 -2.77 -8.98
N THR A 51 -9.16 -3.86 -9.47
CA THR A 51 -8.15 -4.61 -8.75
C THR A 51 -6.78 -4.15 -9.23
N ILE A 52 -5.91 -3.80 -8.30
CA ILE A 52 -4.52 -3.43 -8.56
C ILE A 52 -3.64 -4.59 -8.10
N ILE A 53 -2.77 -5.07 -8.98
CA ILE A 53 -1.79 -6.11 -8.66
C ILE A 53 -0.49 -5.39 -8.28
N VAL A 54 0.06 -5.68 -7.12
CA VAL A 54 1.27 -5.03 -6.63
C VAL A 54 2.39 -6.06 -6.57
N ARG A 55 3.42 -5.83 -7.37
CA ARG A 55 4.64 -6.64 -7.41
C ARG A 55 5.74 -5.96 -6.63
N PHE A 56 6.25 -6.64 -5.60
CA PHE A 56 7.36 -6.11 -4.82
C PHE A 56 8.71 -6.44 -5.46
N ASN A 57 9.58 -5.44 -5.54
CA ASN A 57 10.96 -5.61 -5.98
C ASN A 57 11.89 -5.06 -4.90
N PHE A 58 12.59 -5.96 -4.21
CA PHE A 58 13.53 -5.63 -3.14
C PHE A 58 14.94 -5.49 -3.72
N GLN A 59 15.56 -4.32 -3.53
CA GLN A 59 16.84 -4.02 -4.18
C GLN A 59 18.01 -4.92 -3.74
N THR A 60 17.94 -5.48 -2.53
CA THR A 60 18.97 -6.39 -2.00
C THR A 60 18.78 -7.84 -2.46
N GLY A 61 17.72 -8.16 -3.21
CA GLY A 61 17.47 -9.49 -3.80
C GLY A 61 17.20 -10.61 -2.79
N GLN A 62 17.36 -10.37 -1.48
CA GLN A 62 17.27 -11.35 -0.41
C GLN A 62 15.82 -11.65 0.02
N ARG A 63 14.85 -10.86 -0.44
CA ARG A 63 13.43 -11.02 -0.12
C ARG A 63 12.64 -11.05 -1.42
N GLN A 64 11.89 -12.12 -1.65
CA GLN A 64 10.83 -12.15 -2.64
C GLN A 64 9.53 -12.42 -1.88
N ILE A 65 8.55 -11.56 -2.10
CA ILE A 65 7.19 -11.70 -1.59
C ILE A 65 6.31 -11.90 -2.82
N ASP A 66 5.31 -12.77 -2.70
CA ASP A 66 4.33 -12.96 -3.76
C ASP A 66 3.61 -11.65 -4.11
N ASP A 67 3.20 -11.54 -5.37
CA ASP A 67 2.37 -10.42 -5.84
C ASP A 67 1.08 -10.38 -5.00
N ILE A 68 0.65 -9.17 -4.64
CA ILE A 68 -0.56 -8.98 -3.83
C ILE A 68 -1.65 -8.29 -4.63
N GLU A 69 -2.90 -8.67 -4.38
CA GLU A 69 -4.05 -8.00 -4.94
C GLU A 69 -4.62 -6.97 -3.95
N ILE A 70 -4.81 -5.74 -4.44
CA ILE A 70 -5.48 -4.68 -3.71
C ILE A 70 -6.75 -4.31 -4.47
N PHE A 71 -7.89 -4.53 -3.81
CA PHE A 71 -9.17 -4.00 -4.28
C PHE A 71 -9.22 -2.50 -4.02
N SER A 72 -9.53 -1.73 -5.07
CA SER A 72 -9.55 -0.27 -5.04
C SER A 72 -10.72 0.26 -5.90
N HIS A 73 -10.78 1.58 -6.05
CA HIS A 73 -11.82 2.26 -6.80
C HIS A 73 -11.29 3.49 -7.53
N SER A 74 -11.89 3.78 -8.68
CA SER A 74 -11.50 4.91 -9.53
C SER A 74 -11.55 6.30 -8.86
N ASN A 75 -12.27 6.42 -7.74
CA ASN A 75 -12.41 7.65 -6.96
C ASN A 75 -11.51 7.68 -5.72
N GLU A 76 -10.80 6.60 -5.41
CA GLU A 76 -9.77 6.64 -4.38
C GLU A 76 -8.63 7.54 -4.83
N THR A 77 -7.93 8.12 -3.87
CA THR A 77 -6.73 8.92 -4.15
C THR A 77 -5.52 8.01 -4.31
N LEU A 78 -4.53 8.49 -5.07
CA LEU A 78 -3.22 7.82 -5.15
C LEU A 78 -2.59 7.67 -3.76
N HIS A 79 -2.77 8.65 -2.88
CA HIS A 79 -2.34 8.56 -1.48
C HIS A 79 -2.93 7.35 -0.75
N SER A 80 -4.25 7.14 -0.87
CA SER A 80 -4.94 6.00 -0.24
C SER A 80 -4.36 4.68 -0.72
N LEU A 81 -4.13 4.56 -2.03
CA LEU A 81 -3.52 3.37 -2.63
C LEU A 81 -2.10 3.14 -2.10
N ARG A 82 -1.26 4.18 -2.07
CA ARG A 82 0.12 4.06 -1.55
C ARG A 82 0.12 3.65 -0.08
N ALA A 83 -0.73 4.27 0.74
CA ALA A 83 -0.88 3.91 2.15
C ALA A 83 -1.40 2.47 2.33
N ALA A 84 -2.28 1.99 1.45
CA ALA A 84 -2.73 0.60 1.45
C ALA A 84 -1.58 -0.37 1.14
N VAL A 85 -0.76 -0.08 0.12
CA VAL A 85 0.45 -0.87 -0.19
C VAL A 85 1.41 -0.91 0.99
N GLN A 86 1.70 0.24 1.60
CA GLN A 86 2.59 0.35 2.76
C GLN A 86 2.09 -0.48 3.95
N ARG A 87 0.79 -0.41 4.26
CA ARG A 87 0.18 -1.21 5.34
C ARG A 87 0.29 -2.71 5.08
N ARG A 88 0.05 -3.13 3.83
CA ARG A 88 0.17 -4.55 3.43
C ARG A 88 1.61 -5.04 3.54
N LEU A 89 2.57 -4.26 3.06
CA LEU A 89 4.00 -4.55 3.18
C LEU A 89 4.42 -4.67 4.65
N LYS A 90 4.02 -3.70 5.49
CA LYS A 90 4.30 -3.71 6.93
C LYS A 90 3.76 -4.99 7.60
N SER A 91 2.49 -5.32 7.37
CA SER A 91 1.86 -6.51 7.94
C SER A 91 2.57 -7.81 7.53
N MET A 92 3.09 -7.92 6.31
CA MET A 92 3.84 -9.10 5.87
C MET A 92 5.21 -9.19 6.53
N THR A 93 5.84 -8.05 6.81
CA THR A 93 7.16 -8.01 7.45
C THR A 93 7.14 -8.20 8.97
N GLU A 94 6.06 -7.82 9.67
CA GLU A 94 5.94 -7.94 11.13
C GLU A 94 5.80 -9.37 11.64
N GLY A 95 5.31 -10.30 10.82
CA GLY A 95 5.28 -11.74 11.15
C GLY A 95 6.66 -12.40 11.22
N ASN A 96 7.72 -11.69 10.82
CA ASN A 96 9.10 -12.19 10.79
C ASN A 96 9.95 -11.40 11.81
N SER A 97 9.84 -11.80 13.08
CA SER A 97 10.56 -11.40 14.31
C SER A 97 11.75 -10.44 14.19
N ASN A 98 11.56 -9.19 13.74
CA ASN A 98 12.55 -8.13 13.94
C ASN A 98 11.91 -6.73 13.91
N SER A 99 11.57 -6.22 15.08
CA SER A 99 10.86 -4.96 15.36
C SER A 99 11.59 -3.67 14.95
N LYS A 100 12.79 -3.76 14.37
CA LYS A 100 13.54 -2.60 13.81
C LYS A 100 13.40 -2.44 12.30
N ALA A 101 12.83 -3.41 11.59
CA ALA A 101 12.62 -3.28 10.14
C ALA A 101 11.41 -2.38 9.82
N THR A 102 10.48 -2.23 10.78
CA THR A 102 9.17 -1.59 10.63
C THR A 102 9.22 -0.09 10.30
N GLU A 103 10.26 0.65 10.73
CA GLU A 103 10.42 2.07 10.39
C GLU A 103 11.12 2.30 9.04
N MET A 104 11.86 1.31 8.53
CA MET A 104 12.73 1.54 7.38
C MET A 104 11.97 1.53 6.04
N TYR A 105 10.87 0.79 5.94
CA TYR A 105 10.13 0.62 4.68
C TYR A 105 9.18 1.79 4.34
N VAL A 106 8.80 2.63 5.33
CA VAL A 106 7.79 3.67 5.13
C VAL A 106 8.29 4.82 4.24
N ASN A 107 9.58 5.18 4.35
CA ASN A 107 10.19 6.30 3.60
C ASN A 107 10.93 5.85 2.32
N LYS A 108 10.77 4.59 1.92
CA LYS A 108 11.61 3.92 0.92
C LYS A 108 10.79 3.04 -0.03
N LEU A 109 9.53 3.38 -0.22
CA LEU A 109 8.64 2.71 -1.16
C LEU A 109 8.39 3.63 -2.36
N GLU A 110 8.85 3.21 -3.53
CA GLU A 110 8.52 3.86 -4.79
C GLU A 110 7.57 2.99 -5.59
N LEU A 111 6.52 3.59 -6.16
CA LEU A 111 5.53 2.88 -6.96
C LEU A 111 5.70 3.23 -8.42
N TYR A 112 5.75 2.22 -9.28
CA TYR A 112 5.92 2.38 -10.72
C TYR A 112 4.78 1.72 -11.47
N VAL A 113 4.33 2.36 -12.54
CA VAL A 113 3.32 1.82 -13.47
C VAL A 113 3.90 1.93 -14.87
N ASN A 114 3.97 0.81 -15.59
CA ASN A 114 4.54 0.77 -16.96
C ASN A 114 5.95 1.40 -17.05
N GLY A 115 6.74 1.35 -15.97
CA GLY A 115 8.07 1.96 -15.88
C GLY A 115 8.09 3.43 -15.45
N GLU A 116 6.95 4.09 -15.35
CA GLU A 116 6.84 5.49 -14.89
C GLU A 116 6.62 5.56 -13.37
N LEU A 117 7.31 6.49 -12.71
CA LEU A 117 7.17 6.73 -11.27
C LEU A 117 5.83 7.40 -10.97
N LEU A 118 5.04 6.81 -10.06
CA LEU A 118 3.86 7.45 -9.49
C LEU A 118 4.29 8.47 -8.41
N ASP A 119 4.60 9.68 -8.85
CA ASP A 119 5.08 10.77 -8.01
C ASP A 119 4.09 11.12 -6.88
N THR A 120 4.66 11.38 -5.70
CA THR A 120 3.98 11.91 -4.52
C THR A 120 3.25 13.24 -4.78
N SER A 121 3.69 14.05 -5.74
CA SER A 121 2.98 15.27 -6.16
C SER A 121 1.57 14.99 -6.69
N HIS A 122 1.30 13.76 -7.12
CA HIS A 122 0.01 13.30 -7.62
C HIS A 122 -0.87 12.63 -6.56
N ASP A 123 -0.48 12.64 -5.28
CA ASP A 123 -1.21 11.97 -4.20
C ASP A 123 -2.66 12.45 -4.02
N ARG A 124 -2.94 13.69 -4.39
CA ARG A 124 -4.29 14.27 -4.35
C ARG A 124 -5.15 13.90 -5.56
N LYS A 125 -4.55 13.36 -6.63
CA LYS A 125 -5.30 12.88 -7.80
C LYS A 125 -6.05 11.61 -7.44
N ILE A 126 -7.22 11.46 -8.03
CA ILE A 126 -7.97 10.21 -7.97
C ILE A 126 -7.44 9.21 -9.00
N LEU A 127 -7.63 7.91 -8.76
CA LEU A 127 -7.08 6.87 -9.64
C LEU A 127 -7.60 6.94 -11.07
N SER A 128 -8.80 7.46 -11.31
CA SER A 128 -9.33 7.70 -12.67
C SER A 128 -8.62 8.80 -13.46
N GLN A 129 -7.87 9.68 -12.79
CA GLN A 129 -7.04 10.71 -13.43
C GLN A 129 -5.64 10.19 -13.79
N ILE A 130 -5.33 8.96 -13.35
CA ILE A 130 -4.09 8.25 -13.64
C ILE A 130 -4.47 7.16 -14.65
N PRO A 131 -3.62 6.80 -15.64
CA PRO A 131 -3.92 5.75 -16.61
C PRO A 131 -3.88 4.32 -16.01
N LEU A 132 -4.52 4.12 -14.86
CA LEU A 132 -4.71 2.83 -14.20
C LEU A 132 -6.00 2.17 -14.70
N ARG A 133 -5.89 0.92 -15.14
CA ARG A 133 -7.01 0.05 -15.50
C ARG A 133 -7.20 -1.06 -14.48
N ASP A 134 -8.28 -1.81 -14.62
CA ASP A 134 -8.45 -3.05 -13.87
C ASP A 134 -7.29 -4.02 -14.14
N LYS A 135 -6.83 -4.70 -13.08
CA LYS A 135 -5.66 -5.60 -13.06
C LYS A 135 -4.34 -4.94 -13.49
N THR A 136 -4.23 -3.62 -13.34
CA THR A 136 -2.94 -2.96 -13.58
C THR A 136 -1.90 -3.45 -12.60
N VAL A 137 -0.71 -3.78 -13.11
CA VAL A 137 0.44 -4.16 -12.31
C VAL A 137 1.21 -2.90 -11.91
N ILE A 138 1.32 -2.67 -10.61
CA ILE A 138 2.19 -1.66 -9.99
C ILE A 138 3.43 -2.36 -9.46
N VAL A 139 4.60 -1.88 -9.84
CA VAL A 139 5.86 -2.34 -9.27
C VAL A 139 6.19 -1.46 -8.07
N ALA A 140 6.18 -2.07 -6.89
CA ALA A 140 6.60 -1.49 -5.64
C ALA A 140 8.10 -1.77 -5.42
N LYS A 141 8.96 -0.78 -5.68
CA LYS A 141 10.38 -0.88 -5.34
C LYS A 141 10.57 -0.54 -3.87
N VAL A 142 11.15 -1.48 -3.15
CA VAL A 142 11.39 -1.38 -1.70
C VAL A 142 12.89 -1.30 -1.46
N TYR A 143 13.33 -0.23 -0.79
CA TYR A 143 14.73 0.01 -0.51
C TYR A 143 15.06 -0.43 0.93
N ASP A 144 15.80 -1.53 1.03
CA ASP A 144 16.18 -2.16 2.30
C ASP A 144 17.58 -1.70 2.75
N GLY A 145 17.71 -0.45 3.21
CA GLY A 145 18.96 0.04 3.81
C GLY A 145 19.03 1.56 3.89
N PRO A 146 19.88 2.17 4.73
CA PRO A 146 20.07 3.62 4.74
C PRO A 146 20.47 4.09 3.33
N VAL A 147 19.60 4.85 2.68
CA VAL A 147 19.94 5.56 1.45
C VAL A 147 20.80 6.72 1.89
N CYS A 148 22.12 6.59 1.73
CA CYS A 148 22.97 7.77 1.64
C CYS A 148 22.42 8.59 0.47
N GLY A 149 21.96 9.81 0.77
CA GLY A 149 21.40 10.71 -0.23
C GLY A 149 22.35 10.87 -1.40
N SER A 150 21.80 10.87 -2.61
CA SER A 150 22.41 11.37 -3.86
C SER A 150 23.93 11.17 -4.00
N GLY A 151 24.33 10.06 -4.61
CA GLY A 151 25.69 9.86 -5.12
C GLY A 151 26.46 8.73 -4.42
N GLY A 152 26.67 7.64 -5.15
CA GLY A 152 27.73 6.68 -4.83
C GLY A 152 27.27 5.43 -4.09
N CYS A 153 26.77 4.44 -4.84
CA CYS A 153 27.08 3.04 -4.59
C CYS A 153 26.96 2.26 -5.91
N GLY A 154 27.87 2.53 -6.83
CA GLY A 154 28.32 1.47 -7.72
C GLY A 154 29.17 0.53 -6.88
N SER A 155 28.65 -0.66 -6.59
CA SER A 155 29.48 -1.77 -6.12
C SER A 155 29.31 -2.92 -7.10
N SER A 156 29.96 -2.71 -8.24
CA SER A 156 30.86 -3.64 -8.91
C SER A 156 30.65 -5.13 -8.61
N ASN A 157 30.02 -5.79 -9.58
CA ASN A 157 29.97 -7.23 -9.71
C ASN A 157 31.26 -7.71 -10.39
N GLU A 158 32.37 -7.82 -9.65
CA GLU A 158 33.66 -8.33 -10.16
C GLU A 158 33.95 -9.68 -9.51
N SER A 159 33.30 -10.71 -10.03
CA SER A 159 33.69 -12.09 -9.75
C SER A 159 34.89 -12.42 -10.65
N SER A 160 36.11 -12.30 -10.13
CA SER A 160 37.31 -12.82 -10.80
C SER A 160 37.82 -14.04 -10.05
N SER A 161 37.47 -15.20 -10.59
CA SER A 161 38.09 -16.49 -10.31
C SER A 161 39.36 -16.62 -11.13
N ASP A 162 40.52 -16.77 -10.50
CA ASP A 162 41.72 -17.28 -11.17
C ASP A 162 42.29 -18.46 -10.38
N SER A 163 42.04 -19.66 -10.92
CA SER A 163 42.78 -20.87 -10.61
C SER A 163 43.69 -21.17 -11.81
N SER A 164 45.00 -21.38 -11.61
CA SER A 164 45.80 -22.50 -12.17
C SER A 164 47.34 -22.30 -12.12
N THR A 165 48.01 -23.21 -11.39
CA THR A 165 49.20 -24.05 -11.74
C THR A 165 50.61 -23.50 -12.07
N SER A 166 51.60 -23.96 -11.27
CA SER A 166 52.93 -24.55 -11.66
C SER A 166 54.06 -23.58 -12.11
N SER A 167 55.37 -23.66 -11.79
CA SER A 167 56.31 -24.53 -11.04
C SER A 167 57.65 -23.75 -10.74
N PRO A 168 58.87 -24.32 -10.54
CA PRO A 168 59.72 -24.07 -9.34
C PRO A 168 61.12 -23.45 -9.62
N SER A 169 61.93 -23.21 -8.58
CA SER A 169 63.39 -23.52 -8.57
C SER A 169 64.08 -23.17 -7.23
N SER A 170 64.72 -24.17 -6.63
CA SER A 170 65.83 -24.04 -5.65
C SER A 170 67.10 -23.49 -6.35
N PRO A 171 68.21 -23.13 -5.65
CA PRO A 171 68.88 -23.86 -4.56
C PRO A 171 68.73 -23.23 -3.16
#